data_AF-A0A522SZQ3-F1
#
_entry.id   AF-A0A522SZQ3-F1
#
_cell.length_a   1.000
_cell.length_b   1.000
_cell.length_c   1.000
_cell.angle_alpha   90.00
_cell.angle_beta   90.00
_cell.angle_gamma   90.00
#
_symmetry.space_group_name_H-M   'P 1'
#
loop_
_entity.id
_entity.type
_entity.pdbx_description
1 polymer ?
#
loop_
_entity_poly.entity_id
_entity_poly.type
_entity_poly.pdbx_seq_one_letter_code
_entity_poly.pdbx_strand_id
1 'polypeptide(L)'
;MSIIVSPHNEREEKVLKAFLKSLEYDYFEEDDPEIPAPKGTKRQTLKEYNEELEKAVSEVVSGNYITHEEALKAINSWKDK
;
A
#
# COMPACT_ATOMS: atom_id res chain seq x y z
N MET A 1 -6.63 -9.51 -14.03
CA MET A 1 -7.07 -8.39 -13.17
C MET A 1 -6.77 -8.84 -11.75
N SER A 2 -5.88 -8.16 -11.03
CA SER A 2 -5.43 -8.56 -9.70
C SER A 2 -6.20 -7.75 -8.64
N ILE A 3 -6.78 -8.43 -7.66
CA ILE A 3 -7.51 -7.82 -6.54
C ILE A 3 -6.70 -8.09 -5.28
N ILE A 4 -6.42 -7.05 -4.51
CA ILE A 4 -5.73 -7.13 -3.22
C ILE A 4 -6.79 -7.36 -2.15
N VAL A 5 -6.59 -8.35 -1.27
CA VAL A 5 -7.55 -8.73 -0.23
C VAL A 5 -6.79 -8.97 1.07
N SER A 6 -7.20 -8.30 2.16
CA SER A 6 -6.57 -8.40 3.48
C SER A 6 -7.54 -9.01 4.50
N PRO A 7 -7.46 -10.32 4.80
CA PRO A 7 -8.31 -10.97 5.81
C PRO A 7 -8.02 -10.43 7.22
N HIS A 8 -9.06 -10.24 8.04
CA HIS A 8 -8.88 -9.72 9.40
C HIS A 8 -8.57 -10.81 10.44
N ASN A 9 -8.74 -12.08 10.08
CA ASN A 9 -8.46 -13.22 10.95
C ASN A 9 -8.25 -14.52 10.13
N GLU A 10 -7.67 -15.55 10.76
CA GLU A 10 -7.41 -16.85 10.11
C GLU A 10 -8.68 -17.54 9.58
N ARG A 11 -9.84 -17.27 10.17
CA ARG A 11 -11.09 -17.89 9.76
C ARG A 11 -11.57 -17.33 8.43
N GLU A 12 -11.52 -16.00 8.28
CA GLU A 12 -11.80 -15.31 7.02
C GLU A 12 -10.86 -15.74 5.91
N GLU A 13 -9.56 -15.88 6.21
CA GLU A 13 -8.57 -16.34 5.25
C GLU A 13 -8.88 -17.76 4.75
N LYS A 14 -9.24 -18.69 5.65
CA LYS A 14 -9.63 -20.06 5.28
C LYS A 14 -10.89 -20.09 4.43
N VAL A 15 -11.89 -19.26 4.74
CA VAL A 15 -13.12 -19.14 3.95
C VAL A 15 -12.83 -18.57 2.57
N LEU A 16 -11.99 -17.54 2.48
CA LEU A 16 -11.55 -16.94 1.22
C LEU A 16 -10.80 -17.96 0.35
N LYS A 17 -9.81 -18.66 0.92
CA LYS A 17 -9.06 -19.72 0.23
C LYS A 17 -10.00 -20.82 -0.30
N ALA A 18 -10.98 -21.24 0.49
CA ALA A 18 -11.97 -22.24 0.06
C ALA A 18 -12.89 -21.73 -1.08
N PHE A 19 -13.34 -20.47 -0.99
CA PHE A 19 -14.15 -19.83 -2.01
C PHE A 19 -13.39 -19.69 -3.33
N LEU A 20 -12.15 -19.20 -3.30
CA LEU A 20 -11.31 -19.05 -4.50
C LEU A 20 -11.00 -20.41 -5.14
N LYS A 21 -10.71 -21.43 -4.33
CA LYS A 21 -10.53 -22.80 -4.83
C LYS A 21 -11.77 -23.34 -5.53
N SER A 22 -12.97 -23.01 -5.04
CA SER A 22 -14.23 -23.43 -5.68
C SER A 22 -14.44 -22.82 -7.06
N LEU A 23 -13.80 -21.68 -7.33
CA LEU A 23 -13.86 -20.97 -8.60
C LEU A 23 -12.62 -21.25 -9.48
N GLU A 24 -11.76 -22.18 -9.08
CA GLU A 24 -10.47 -22.45 -9.75
C GLU A 24 -9.58 -21.21 -9.91
N TYR A 25 -9.66 -20.28 -8.95
CA TYR A 25 -8.76 -19.12 -8.88
C TYR A 25 -7.57 -19.43 -7.99
N ASP A 26 -6.37 -19.11 -8.50
CA ASP A 26 -5.14 -19.16 -7.73
C ASP A 26 -5.11 -17.99 -6.73
N TYR A 27 -4.99 -18.34 -5.45
CA TYR A 27 -4.74 -17.38 -4.37
C TYR A 27 -3.24 -17.25 -4.17
N PHE A 28 -2.79 -16.01 -4.09
CA PHE A 28 -1.39 -15.70 -3.86
C PHE A 28 -1.26 -14.70 -2.72
N GLU A 29 -0.33 -14.97 -1.81
CA GLU A 29 -0.08 -14.11 -0.67
C GLU A 29 0.68 -12.85 -1.12
N GLU A 30 0.39 -11.72 -0.47
CA GLU A 30 0.93 -10.39 -0.81
C GLU A 30 2.47 -10.35 -0.86
N ASP A 31 3.15 -11.28 -0.20
CA ASP A 31 4.60 -11.35 -0.11
C ASP A 31 5.25 -12.45 -0.97
N ASP A 32 4.50 -13.15 -1.83
CA ASP A 32 5.10 -14.18 -2.69
C ASP A 32 6.05 -13.55 -3.74
N PRO A 33 7.39 -13.70 -3.61
CA PRO A 33 8.36 -13.04 -4.46
C PRO A 33 8.34 -13.55 -5.91
N GLU A 34 7.67 -14.68 -6.19
CA GLU A 34 7.56 -15.25 -7.53
C GLU A 34 6.52 -14.53 -8.40
N ILE A 35 5.72 -13.64 -7.80
CA ILE A 35 4.67 -12.90 -8.53
C ILE A 35 5.16 -11.52 -8.91
N PRO A 36 5.33 -11.26 -10.22
CA PRO A 36 5.77 -9.96 -10.69
C PRO A 36 4.68 -8.92 -10.42
N ALA A 37 5.10 -7.74 -9.96
CA ALA A 37 4.22 -6.59 -9.86
C ALA A 37 3.54 -6.30 -11.21
N PRO A 38 2.28 -5.81 -11.23
CA PRO A 38 1.65 -5.37 -12.46
C PRO A 38 2.55 -4.39 -13.23
N LYS A 39 2.61 -4.51 -14.57
CA LYS A 39 3.50 -3.68 -15.40
C LYS A 39 3.30 -2.19 -15.08
N GLY A 40 4.40 -1.53 -14.69
CA GLY A 40 4.41 -0.10 -14.35
C GLY A 40 4.12 0.24 -12.88
N THR A 41 3.90 -0.76 -12.02
CA THR A 41 3.72 -0.56 -10.58
C THR A 41 4.85 -1.23 -9.81
N LYS A 42 5.32 -0.60 -8.72
CA LYS A 42 6.11 -1.30 -7.71
C LYS A 42 5.14 -2.01 -6.77
N ARG A 43 5.43 -3.26 -6.41
CA ARG A 43 4.74 -3.94 -5.31
C ARG A 43 5.19 -3.25 -4.04
N GLN A 44 4.28 -2.59 -3.35
CA GLN A 44 4.50 -2.09 -2.00
C GLN A 44 3.89 -3.13 -1.07
N THR A 45 4.73 -3.77 -0.26
CA THR A 45 4.30 -4.76 0.73
C THR A 45 3.57 -4.07 1.88
N LEU A 46 2.72 -4.81 2.59
CA LEU A 46 2.06 -4.31 3.80
C LEU A 46 3.09 -3.81 4.84
N LYS A 47 4.25 -4.48 4.90
CA LYS A 47 5.36 -4.09 5.77
C LYS A 47 5.93 -2.73 5.38
N GLU A 48 6.25 -2.51 4.11
CA GLU A 48 6.77 -1.22 3.62
C GLU A 48 5.76 -0.09 3.82
N TYR A 49 4.46 -0.36 3.64
CA TYR A 49 3.40 0.60 3.93
C TYR A 49 3.36 0.98 5.42
N ASN A 50 3.45 0.02 6.32
CA ASN A 50 3.48 0.28 7.75
C ASN A 50 4.74 1.06 8.17
N GLU A 51 5.90 0.75 7.59
CA GLU A 51 7.14 1.50 7.82
C GLU A 51 7.02 2.96 7.34
N GLU A 52 6.38 3.20 6.19
CA GLU A 52 6.09 4.55 5.70
C GLU A 52 5.17 5.33 6.65
N LEU A 53 4.15 4.68 7.21
CA LEU A 53 3.27 5.30 8.21
C LEU A 53 4.02 5.67 9.48
N GLU A 54 4.83 4.77 10.03
CA GLU A 54 5.64 5.06 11.23
C GLU A 54 6.62 6.21 10.99
N LYS A 55 7.25 6.23 9.81
CA LYS A 55 8.13 7.33 9.41
C LYS A 55 7.38 8.65 9.30
N ALA A 56 6.21 8.67 8.66
CA ALA A 56 5.39 9.86 8.54
C ALA A 56 4.95 10.40 9.92
N VAL A 57 4.56 9.50 10.83
CA VAL A 57 4.25 9.88 12.22
C VAL A 57 5.46 10.48 12.93
N SER A 58 6.65 9.91 12.76
CA SER A 58 7.89 10.44 13.32
C SER A 58 8.24 11.84 12.78
N GLU A 59 8.03 12.08 11.48
CA GLU A 59 8.23 13.38 10.85
C GLU A 59 7.25 14.43 11.40
N VAL A 60 6.00 14.06 11.63
CA VAL A 60 5.01 14.96 12.26
C VAL A 60 5.39 15.27 13.71
N VAL A 61 5.79 14.27 14.49
CA VAL A 61 6.20 14.45 15.89
C VAL A 61 7.45 15.33 16.01
N SER A 62 8.40 15.18 15.08
CA SER A 62 9.61 16.01 15.03
C SER A 62 9.36 17.44 14.49
N GLY A 63 8.12 17.76 14.13
CA GLY A 63 7.75 19.07 13.58
C GLY A 63 8.20 19.28 12.13
N ASN A 64 8.65 18.21 11.45
CA ASN A 64 9.05 18.23 10.05
C ASN A 64 7.83 18.04 9.13
N TYR A 65 6.91 19.00 9.17
CA TYR A 65 5.76 19.06 8.29
C TYR A 65 5.63 20.48 7.73
N ILE A 66 5.00 20.60 6.57
CA ILE A 66 4.62 21.89 6.00
C ILE A 66 3.11 22.08 6.14
N THR A 67 2.70 23.32 6.38
CA THR A 67 1.28 23.68 6.40
C THR A 67 0.70 23.66 4.99
N HIS A 68 -0.64 23.58 4.90
CA HIS A 68 -1.33 23.61 3.63
C HIS A 68 -1.02 24.87 2.80
N GLU A 69 -0.88 26.02 3.45
CA GLU A 69 -0.53 27.28 2.79
C GLU A 69 0.90 27.28 2.22
N GLU A 70 1.85 26.70 2.96
CA GLU A 70 3.23 26.55 2.50
C GLU A 70 3.33 25.58 1.33
N ALA A 71 2.56 24.49 1.35
CA ALA A 71 2.45 23.57 0.23
C ALA A 71 1.90 24.25 -1.03
N LEU A 72 0.87 25.10 -0.91
CA LEU A 72 0.33 25.87 -2.03
C LEU A 72 1.35 26.85 -2.61
N LYS A 73 2.14 27.53 -1.76
CA LYS A 73 3.23 28.41 -2.20
C LYS A 73 4.31 27.63 -2.95
N ALA A 74 4.71 26.46 -2.45
CA ALA A 74 5.68 25.59 -3.10
C ALA A 74 5.20 25.13 -4.49
N ILE A 75 3.94 24.69 -4.59
CA ILE A 75 3.33 24.28 -5.87
C ILE A 75 3.31 25.43 -6.88
N ASN A 76 2.93 26.64 -6.45
CA ASN A 76 2.91 27.81 -7.33
C ASN A 76 4.32 28.19 -7.80
N SER A 77 5.33 28.09 -6.92
CA SER A 77 6.73 28.34 -7.30
C SER A 77 7.28 27.39 -8.36
N TRP A 78 6.68 26.21 -8.53
CA TRP A 78 7.05 25.25 -9.57
C TRP A 78 6.35 25.52 -10.90
N LYS A 79 5.24 26.27 -10.89
CA LYS A 79 4.53 26.69 -12.11
C LYS A 79 5.19 27.90 -12.79
N ASP A 80 5.92 28.72 -12.02
CA ASP A 80 6.62 29.91 -12.52
C ASP A 80 8.03 29.59 -13.09
N LYS A 81 8.41 28.31 -13.20
CA LYS A 81 9.65 27.81 -13.82
C LYS A 81 9.36 27.08 -15.13
#